data_AF-A0A7K4Z108-F1
#
_entry.id   AF-A0A7K4Z108-F1
#
_cell.length_a   1.000
_cell.length_b   1.000
_cell.length_c   1.000
_cell.angle_alpha   90.00
_cell.angle_beta   90.00
_cell.angle_gamma   90.00
#
_symmetry.space_group_name_H-M   'P 1'
#
loop_
_entity.id
_entity.type
_entity.pdbx_description
1 polymer ?
#
loop_
_entity_poly.entity_id
_entity_poly.type
_entity_poly.pdbx_seq_one_letter_code
_entity_poly.pdbx_strand_id
1 'polypeptide(L)'
;MHPTLLGILGLALLGALHAQDNIPVQPDFQQNEVLGRWYCVGLASNSPWFKEKRHLLTMCTTTISPSTDGNLEVSSTYPKGDECVTRKSLYMRTEQPGRFSYTSSHWGSKHDIRVVDTNYNEYALVATQINKSTSSSTMVLLYSRTKKVSPERLERFTQLSKELGLTDEEISILPETGEKLEGQG
;
A
#
# COMPACT_ATOMS: atom_id res chain seq x y z
N MET A 1 -10.67 53.92 7.78
CA MET A 1 -10.58 52.60 8.46
C MET A 1 -10.74 51.54 7.39
N HIS A 2 -9.68 50.84 7.01
CA HIS A 2 -9.74 49.72 6.06
C HIS A 2 -9.74 48.41 6.85
N PRO A 3 -10.74 47.53 6.70
CA PRO A 3 -10.71 46.24 7.35
C PRO A 3 -9.73 45.32 6.61
N THR A 4 -8.94 44.64 7.43
CA THR A 4 -7.79 43.78 7.13
C THR A 4 -8.19 42.53 6.36
N LEU A 5 -7.56 42.32 5.20
CA LEU A 5 -7.60 41.09 4.41
C LEU A 5 -6.65 40.06 5.04
N LEU A 6 -7.04 39.41 6.13
CA LEU A 6 -6.19 38.45 6.87
C LEU A 6 -6.83 37.06 7.04
N GLY A 7 -7.70 36.64 6.11
CA GLY A 7 -8.49 35.41 6.25
C GLY A 7 -8.03 34.19 5.44
N ILE A 8 -7.11 34.32 4.49
CA ILE A 8 -6.91 33.27 3.47
C ILE A 8 -5.65 32.42 3.71
N LEU A 9 -4.66 32.90 4.48
CA LEU A 9 -3.40 32.17 4.68
C LEU A 9 -3.48 31.04 5.73
N GLY A 10 -4.50 31.03 6.58
CA GLY A 10 -4.65 30.03 7.65
C GLY A 10 -5.16 28.66 7.17
N LEU A 11 -5.97 28.62 6.11
CA LEU A 11 -6.60 27.38 5.63
C LEU A 11 -5.66 26.46 4.85
N ALA A 12 -4.62 27.01 4.21
CA ALA A 12 -3.67 26.22 3.43
C ALA A 12 -2.76 25.34 4.32
N LEU A 13 -2.43 25.80 5.53
CA LEU A 13 -1.57 25.07 6.46
C LEU A 13 -2.29 23.92 7.18
N LEU A 14 -3.62 23.99 7.34
CA LEU A 14 -4.41 22.90 7.90
C LEU A 14 -4.58 21.73 6.91
N GLY A 15 -4.63 22.01 5.60
CA GLY A 15 -4.79 20.98 4.57
C GLY A 15 -3.67 19.92 4.53
N ALA A 16 -2.46 20.28 4.95
CA ALA A 16 -1.32 19.35 4.96
C ALA A 16 -1.31 18.39 6.16
N LEU A 17 -1.99 18.73 7.26
CA LEU A 17 -1.99 17.92 8.49
C LEU A 17 -3.14 16.89 8.52
N HIS A 18 -4.20 17.08 7.74
CA HIS A 18 -5.38 16.21 7.76
C HIS A 18 -5.26 14.93 6.91
N ALA A 19 -4.23 14.78 6.07
CA ALA A 19 -4.14 13.64 5.16
C ALA A 19 -3.97 12.28 5.86
N GLN A 20 -3.43 12.27 7.09
CA GLN A 20 -3.04 11.04 7.78
C GLN A 20 -4.17 10.36 8.59
N ASP A 21 -5.20 11.11 8.97
CA ASP A 21 -6.37 10.57 9.69
C ASP A 21 -7.51 10.12 8.77
N ASN A 22 -7.43 10.40 7.46
CA ASN A 22 -8.52 10.18 6.52
C ASN A 22 -8.50 8.83 5.78
N ILE A 23 -7.50 7.97 6.01
CA ILE A 23 -7.47 6.66 5.35
C ILE A 23 -8.44 5.70 6.06
N PRO A 24 -9.53 5.24 5.42
CA PRO A 24 -10.50 4.37 6.07
C PRO A 24 -9.91 2.97 6.33
N VAL A 25 -10.58 2.23 7.21
CA VAL A 25 -10.30 0.82 7.47
C VAL A 25 -11.57 0.02 7.20
N GLN A 26 -11.42 -1.19 6.67
CA GLN A 26 -12.50 -2.14 6.44
C GLN A 26 -13.40 -2.24 7.68
N PRO A 27 -14.71 -1.94 7.57
CA PRO A 27 -15.65 -2.14 8.66
C PRO A 27 -15.68 -3.60 9.12
N ASP A 28 -15.78 -3.80 10.44
CA ASP A 28 -15.86 -5.11 11.08
C ASP A 28 -14.76 -6.08 10.64
N PHE A 29 -13.54 -5.56 10.47
CA PHE A 29 -12.39 -6.31 9.95
C PHE A 29 -12.12 -7.61 10.72
N GLN A 30 -12.11 -8.73 9.99
CA GLN A 30 -11.81 -10.06 10.53
C GLN A 30 -10.37 -10.47 10.20
N GLN A 31 -9.46 -10.34 11.17
CA GLN A 31 -8.03 -10.58 10.95
C GLN A 31 -7.71 -12.02 10.50
N ASN A 32 -8.43 -13.02 11.02
CA ASN A 32 -8.14 -14.41 10.65
C ASN A 32 -8.47 -14.71 9.18
N GLU A 33 -9.40 -13.96 8.59
CA GLU A 33 -9.85 -14.14 7.20
C GLU A 33 -8.84 -13.58 6.19
N VAL A 34 -7.92 -12.68 6.60
CA VAL A 34 -6.84 -12.20 5.72
C VAL A 34 -5.61 -13.10 5.69
N LEU A 35 -5.57 -14.14 6.54
CA LEU A 35 -4.43 -15.06 6.59
C LEU A 35 -4.26 -15.86 5.30
N GLY A 36 -3.07 -16.42 5.13
CA GLY A 36 -2.72 -17.26 3.98
C GLY A 36 -2.08 -16.49 2.83
N ARG A 37 -2.16 -17.06 1.63
CA ARG A 37 -1.46 -16.57 0.45
C ARG A 37 -2.27 -15.51 -0.30
N TRP A 38 -1.54 -14.54 -0.82
CA TRP A 38 -1.99 -13.45 -1.68
C TRP A 38 -0.95 -13.22 -2.80
N TYR A 39 -1.40 -12.64 -3.91
CA TYR A 39 -0.56 -12.12 -4.98
C TYR A 39 -0.65 -10.61 -4.98
N CYS A 40 0.47 -9.90 -4.96
CA CYS A 40 0.50 -8.45 -5.14
C CYS A 40 0.42 -8.15 -6.64
N VAL A 41 -0.74 -7.72 -7.10
CA VAL A 41 -1.01 -7.51 -8.52
C VAL A 41 -0.93 -6.04 -8.92
N GLY A 42 -0.99 -5.12 -7.96
CA GLY A 42 -0.96 -3.69 -8.21
C GLY A 42 -0.24 -2.97 -7.09
N LEU A 43 0.57 -1.98 -7.46
CA LEU A 43 1.27 -1.12 -6.52
C LEU A 43 1.21 0.31 -7.02
N ALA A 44 0.80 1.21 -6.14
CA ALA A 44 0.86 2.65 -6.39
C ALA A 44 1.65 3.33 -5.27
N SER A 45 2.52 4.29 -5.59
CA SER A 45 3.24 5.07 -4.59
C SER A 45 3.87 6.35 -5.15
N ASN A 46 3.90 7.40 -4.34
CA ASN A 46 4.64 8.63 -4.64
C ASN A 46 6.09 8.63 -4.12
N SER A 47 6.56 7.52 -3.54
CA SER A 47 7.93 7.43 -3.01
C SER A 47 8.98 7.51 -4.12
N PRO A 48 10.15 8.15 -3.88
CA PRO A 48 11.23 8.19 -4.86
C PRO A 48 11.70 6.80 -5.32
N TRP A 49 11.73 5.83 -4.40
CA TRP A 49 12.09 4.45 -4.72
C TRP A 49 11.13 3.83 -5.73
N PHE A 50 9.82 4.04 -5.58
CA PHE A 50 8.85 3.51 -6.53
C PHE A 50 9.03 4.16 -7.91
N LYS A 51 9.15 5.50 -7.95
CA LYS A 51 9.39 6.23 -9.20
C LYS A 51 10.60 5.70 -9.96
N GLU A 52 11.67 5.40 -9.25
CA GLU A 52 12.89 4.83 -9.83
C GLU A 52 12.72 3.36 -10.25
N LYS A 53 12.12 2.53 -9.40
CA LYS A 53 12.15 1.06 -9.55
C LYS A 53 10.90 0.45 -10.19
N ARG A 54 9.84 1.22 -10.45
CA ARG A 54 8.54 0.70 -10.95
C ARG A 54 8.67 -0.24 -12.14
N HIS A 55 9.57 0.06 -13.06
CA HIS A 55 9.80 -0.71 -14.30
C HIS A 55 10.45 -2.09 -14.06
N LEU A 56 10.97 -2.33 -12.85
CA LEU A 56 11.55 -3.61 -12.42
C LEU A 56 10.59 -4.41 -11.54
N LEU A 57 9.43 -3.85 -11.19
CA LEU A 57 8.48 -4.52 -10.32
C LEU A 57 7.68 -5.55 -11.10
N THR A 58 7.53 -6.71 -10.48
CA THR A 58 6.75 -7.84 -10.96
C THR A 58 5.86 -8.33 -9.84
N MET A 59 4.83 -9.08 -10.20
CA MET A 59 3.89 -9.66 -9.26
C MET A 59 4.63 -10.48 -8.21
N CYS A 60 4.31 -10.24 -6.93
CA CYS A 60 4.91 -10.96 -5.83
C CYS A 60 3.91 -11.90 -5.17
N THR A 61 4.43 -12.95 -4.54
CA THR A 61 3.61 -13.81 -3.68
C THR A 61 3.83 -13.39 -2.24
N THR A 62 2.77 -13.05 -1.53
CA THR A 62 2.78 -12.67 -0.12
C THR A 62 2.03 -13.70 0.70
N THR A 63 2.64 -14.19 1.76
CA THR A 63 1.98 -15.03 2.77
C THR A 63 1.84 -14.23 4.05
N ILE A 64 0.63 -14.22 4.60
CA ILE A 64 0.30 -13.60 5.89
C ILE A 64 0.01 -14.72 6.89
N SER A 65 0.74 -14.75 8.00
CA SER A 65 0.56 -15.72 9.07
C SER A 65 0.36 -15.03 10.41
N PRO A 66 -0.36 -15.66 11.36
CA PRO A 66 -0.50 -15.12 12.70
C PRO A 66 0.85 -15.15 13.43
N SER A 67 1.06 -14.16 14.29
CA SER A 67 2.18 -14.09 15.23
C SER A 67 1.65 -13.97 16.67
N THR A 68 2.56 -13.91 17.64
CA THR A 68 2.23 -13.62 19.04
C THR A 68 1.37 -12.36 19.19
N ASP A 69 0.50 -12.36 20.19
CA ASP A 69 -0.33 -11.22 20.58
C ASP A 69 -1.16 -10.61 19.45
N GLY A 70 -1.57 -11.40 18.46
CA GLY A 70 -2.42 -10.93 17.36
C GLY A 70 -1.68 -10.08 16.32
N ASN A 71 -0.35 -10.07 16.31
CA ASN A 71 0.44 -9.48 15.23
C ASN A 71 0.41 -10.36 13.98
N LEU A 72 0.91 -9.84 12.85
CA LEU A 72 0.99 -10.58 11.59
C LEU A 72 2.44 -10.68 11.11
N GLU A 73 2.89 -11.89 10.80
CA GLU A 73 4.10 -12.11 10.02
C GLU A 73 3.74 -12.07 8.53
N VAL A 74 4.38 -11.18 7.79
CA VAL A 74 4.17 -10.98 6.35
C VAL A 74 5.46 -11.32 5.61
N SER A 75 5.38 -12.30 4.73
CA SER A 75 6.51 -12.76 3.92
C SER A 75 6.19 -12.59 2.45
N SER A 76 6.89 -11.67 1.78
CA SER A 76 6.70 -11.39 0.36
C SER A 76 7.91 -11.83 -0.45
N THR A 77 7.67 -12.67 -1.46
CA THR A 77 8.68 -13.25 -2.35
C THR A 77 8.55 -12.65 -3.73
N TYR A 78 9.66 -12.13 -4.26
CA TYR A 78 9.76 -11.43 -5.53
C TYR A 78 10.89 -12.05 -6.37
N PRO A 79 10.73 -12.13 -7.70
CA PRO A 79 11.85 -12.49 -8.56
C PRO A 79 12.87 -11.35 -8.61
N LYS A 80 14.15 -11.69 -8.68
CA LYS A 80 15.26 -10.75 -8.82
C LYS A 80 16.36 -11.41 -9.66
N GLY A 81 16.34 -11.15 -10.97
CA GLY A 81 17.17 -11.91 -11.91
C GLY A 81 16.72 -13.38 -11.94
N ASP A 82 17.68 -14.30 -11.84
CA ASP A 82 17.42 -15.74 -11.85
C ASP A 82 17.02 -16.31 -10.47
N GLU A 83 17.01 -15.48 -9.44
CA GLU A 83 16.71 -15.89 -8.06
C GLU A 83 15.38 -15.31 -7.56
N CYS A 84 14.81 -15.96 -6.55
CA CYS A 84 13.67 -15.44 -5.78
C CYS A 84 14.16 -14.91 -4.44
N VAL A 85 13.85 -13.64 -4.13
CA VAL A 85 14.20 -13.00 -2.87
C VAL A 85 12.96 -12.85 -2.00
N THR A 86 13.08 -13.24 -0.73
CA THR A 86 11.99 -13.12 0.24
C THR A 86 12.27 -12.01 1.25
N ARG A 87 11.31 -11.12 1.46
CA ARG A 87 11.31 -10.11 2.51
C ARG A 87 10.28 -10.46 3.57
N LYS A 88 10.72 -10.50 4.83
CA LYS A 88 9.84 -10.73 5.98
C LYS A 88 9.63 -9.42 6.73
N SER A 89 8.43 -9.20 7.24
CA SER A 89 8.07 -8.05 8.05
C SER A 89 7.09 -8.48 9.13
N LEU A 90 7.25 -7.95 10.33
CA LEU A 90 6.31 -8.15 11.43
C LEU A 90 5.42 -6.91 11.54
N TYR A 91 4.14 -7.08 11.29
CA TYR A 91 3.13 -6.04 11.40
C TYR A 91 2.50 -6.11 12.78
N MET A 92 2.73 -5.06 13.57
CA MET A 92 2.24 -4.94 14.93
C MET A 92 0.79 -4.48 14.90
N ARG A 93 -0.10 -5.19 15.59
CA ARG A 93 -1.50 -4.75 15.71
C ARG A 93 -1.61 -3.42 16.44
N THR A 94 -2.66 -2.67 16.14
CA THR A 94 -3.04 -1.48 16.89
C THR A 94 -4.34 -1.72 17.66
N GLU A 95 -4.84 -0.71 18.36
CA GLU A 95 -6.15 -0.76 19.00
C GLU A 95 -7.31 -0.82 18.00
N GLN A 96 -7.07 -0.36 16.75
CA GLN A 96 -8.05 -0.39 15.68
C GLN A 96 -7.87 -1.65 14.82
N PRO A 97 -8.86 -2.57 14.77
CA PRO A 97 -8.81 -3.73 13.88
C PRO A 97 -8.62 -3.32 12.42
N GLY A 98 -7.77 -4.02 11.68
CA GLY A 98 -7.45 -3.70 10.28
C GLY A 98 -6.38 -2.62 10.10
N ARG A 99 -5.91 -2.00 11.20
CA ARG A 99 -4.77 -1.08 11.22
C ARG A 99 -3.58 -1.70 11.95
N PHE A 100 -2.43 -1.65 11.30
CA PHE A 100 -1.17 -2.22 11.76
C PHE A 100 -0.04 -1.20 11.66
N SER A 101 1.02 -1.42 12.43
CA SER A 101 2.24 -0.62 12.34
C SER A 101 3.46 -1.49 12.03
N TYR A 102 4.39 -0.93 11.27
CA TYR A 102 5.67 -1.57 10.98
C TYR A 102 6.79 -0.54 11.03
N THR A 103 7.92 -0.91 11.63
CA THR A 103 9.13 -0.06 11.65
C THR A 103 10.24 -0.77 10.89
N SER A 104 10.73 -0.13 9.83
CA SER A 104 11.92 -0.58 9.12
C SER A 104 13.14 0.13 9.71
N SER A 105 13.94 -0.60 10.49
CA SER A 105 15.22 -0.09 11.01
C SER A 105 16.21 0.20 9.89
N HIS A 106 16.22 -0.62 8.83
CA HIS A 106 17.12 -0.44 7.70
C HIS A 106 16.85 0.87 6.94
N TRP A 107 15.58 1.26 6.79
CA TRP A 107 15.19 2.47 6.07
C TRP A 107 14.85 3.65 6.99
N GLY A 108 14.95 3.49 8.32
CA GLY A 108 14.56 4.49 9.31
C GLY A 108 13.13 5.00 9.11
N SER A 109 12.18 4.11 8.82
CA SER A 109 10.80 4.49 8.46
C SER A 109 9.76 3.80 9.33
N LYS A 110 8.68 4.52 9.63
CA LYS A 110 7.47 4.02 10.30
C LYS A 110 6.33 3.94 9.29
N HIS A 111 5.61 2.84 9.31
CA HIS A 111 4.55 2.51 8.37
C HIS A 111 3.26 2.39 9.15
N ASP A 112 2.25 3.18 8.79
CA ASP A 112 0.87 3.02 9.24
C ASP A 112 0.10 2.31 8.13
N ILE A 113 -0.25 1.05 8.35
CA ILE A 113 -0.78 0.12 7.35
C ILE A 113 -2.26 -0.10 7.65
N ARG A 114 -3.13 0.11 6.67
CA ARG A 114 -4.59 -0.03 6.81
C ARG A 114 -5.14 -0.93 5.71
N VAL A 115 -5.85 -1.98 6.10
CA VAL A 115 -6.69 -2.74 5.17
C VAL A 115 -7.94 -1.90 4.92
N VAL A 116 -8.01 -1.27 3.75
CA VAL A 116 -9.06 -0.31 3.41
C VAL A 116 -10.35 -1.01 3.00
N ASP A 117 -10.22 -2.06 2.19
CA ASP A 117 -11.35 -2.76 1.60
C ASP A 117 -10.93 -4.21 1.28
N THR A 118 -11.72 -5.19 1.69
CA THR A 118 -11.49 -6.59 1.36
C THR A 118 -12.76 -7.42 1.53
N ASN A 119 -12.95 -8.38 0.63
CA ASN A 119 -13.92 -9.46 0.79
C ASN A 119 -13.28 -10.78 1.26
N TYR A 120 -12.00 -10.74 1.67
CA TYR A 120 -11.17 -11.82 2.18
C TYR A 120 -10.82 -12.94 1.19
N ASN A 121 -11.74 -13.27 0.29
CA ASN A 121 -11.69 -14.43 -0.59
C ASN A 121 -11.18 -14.11 -2.00
N GLU A 122 -11.16 -12.85 -2.41
CA GLU A 122 -10.77 -12.47 -3.78
C GLU A 122 -9.70 -11.40 -3.80
N TYR A 123 -9.84 -10.34 -3.00
CA TYR A 123 -8.95 -9.19 -3.03
C TYR A 123 -8.80 -8.51 -1.67
N ALA A 124 -7.74 -7.71 -1.53
CA ALA A 124 -7.60 -6.73 -0.47
C ALA A 124 -6.90 -5.48 -1.01
N LEU A 125 -7.42 -4.30 -0.65
CA LEU A 125 -6.78 -3.01 -0.85
C LEU A 125 -6.13 -2.58 0.46
N VAL A 126 -4.82 -2.37 0.41
CA VAL A 126 -4.03 -1.98 1.59
C VAL A 126 -3.36 -0.64 1.31
N ALA A 127 -3.68 0.36 2.12
CA ALA A 127 -3.03 1.66 2.07
C ALA A 127 -2.03 1.81 3.21
N THR A 128 -0.87 2.35 2.90
CA THR A 128 0.23 2.53 3.85
C THR A 128 0.75 3.95 3.79
N GLN A 129 0.71 4.65 4.93
CA GLN A 129 1.43 5.90 5.11
C GLN A 129 2.83 5.60 5.65
N ILE A 130 3.85 5.92 4.86
CA ILE A 130 5.26 5.68 5.19
C ILE A 130 5.87 7.02 5.61
N ASN A 131 6.38 7.08 6.84
CA ASN A 131 6.98 8.28 7.41
C ASN A 131 8.46 8.06 7.72
N LYS A 132 9.30 8.98 7.26
CA LYS A 132 10.71 9.13 7.61
C LYS A 132 10.88 10.46 8.34
N SER A 133 12.08 10.72 8.88
CA SER A 133 12.37 11.97 9.59
C SER A 133 12.15 13.24 8.75
N THR A 134 12.35 13.17 7.43
CA THR A 134 12.34 14.33 6.53
C THR A 134 11.28 14.27 5.43
N SER A 135 10.56 13.15 5.31
CA SER A 135 9.61 12.93 4.22
C SER A 135 8.55 11.92 4.60
N SER A 136 7.41 12.01 3.93
CA SER A 136 6.37 10.99 3.95
C SER A 136 6.02 10.58 2.53
N SER A 137 5.49 9.37 2.39
CA SER A 137 5.00 8.85 1.11
C SER A 137 3.81 7.93 1.35
N THR A 138 2.93 7.87 0.38
CA THR A 138 1.77 7.00 0.37
C THR A 138 2.06 5.81 -0.52
N MET A 139 1.55 4.64 -0.12
CA MET A 139 1.58 3.43 -0.93
C MET A 139 0.22 2.75 -0.87
N VAL A 140 -0.27 2.25 -2.01
CA VAL A 140 -1.47 1.42 -2.10
C VAL A 140 -1.09 0.11 -2.77
N LEU A 141 -1.49 -1.00 -2.17
CA LEU A 141 -1.30 -2.35 -2.71
C LEU A 141 -2.66 -2.97 -3.01
N LEU A 142 -2.76 -3.58 -4.19
CA LEU A 142 -3.85 -4.48 -4.54
C LEU A 142 -3.35 -5.91 -4.43
N TYR A 143 -3.88 -6.62 -3.45
CA TYR A 143 -3.70 -8.06 -3.28
C TYR A 143 -4.87 -8.83 -3.89
N SER A 144 -4.59 -10.00 -4.45
CA SER A 144 -5.61 -10.96 -4.88
C SER A 144 -5.28 -12.39 -4.46
N ARG A 145 -6.31 -13.21 -4.22
CA ARG A 145 -6.15 -14.65 -3.94
C ARG A 145 -5.71 -15.45 -5.17
N THR A 146 -5.90 -14.90 -6.37
CA THR A 146 -5.40 -15.48 -7.63
C THR A 146 -4.50 -14.48 -8.35
N LYS A 147 -3.79 -14.92 -9.37
CA LYS A 147 -2.95 -14.03 -10.18
C LYS A 147 -3.77 -13.10 -11.09
N LYS A 148 -5.03 -13.48 -11.38
CA LYS A 148 -5.93 -12.71 -12.24
C LYS A 148 -6.88 -11.89 -11.39
N VAL A 149 -7.10 -10.65 -11.79
CA VAL A 149 -8.00 -9.73 -11.10
C VAL A 149 -9.01 -9.18 -12.08
N SER A 150 -10.25 -9.02 -11.64
CA SER A 150 -11.31 -8.47 -12.48
C SER A 150 -11.08 -6.99 -12.77
N PRO A 151 -11.54 -6.48 -13.92
CA PRO A 151 -11.45 -5.05 -14.25
C PRO A 151 -12.01 -4.14 -13.17
N GLU A 152 -13.13 -4.52 -12.54
CA GLU A 152 -13.77 -3.77 -11.45
C GLU A 152 -12.82 -3.56 -10.25
N ARG A 153 -12.05 -4.59 -9.87
CA ARG A 153 -11.10 -4.49 -8.74
C ARG A 153 -9.87 -3.66 -9.10
N LEU A 154 -9.43 -3.71 -10.37
CA LEU A 154 -8.37 -2.83 -10.87
C LEU A 154 -8.84 -1.37 -10.88
N GLU A 155 -10.06 -1.11 -11.34
CA GLU A 155 -10.66 0.23 -11.31
C GLU A 155 -10.79 0.76 -9.88
N ARG A 156 -11.27 -0.07 -8.94
CA ARG A 156 -11.35 0.32 -7.52
C ARG A 156 -9.98 0.62 -6.92
N PHE A 157 -8.94 -0.14 -7.27
CA PHE A 157 -7.55 0.13 -6.88
C PHE A 157 -7.05 1.48 -7.42
N THR A 158 -7.30 1.76 -8.71
CA THR A 158 -6.94 3.05 -9.32
C THR A 158 -7.69 4.20 -8.67
N GLN A 159 -8.99 4.04 -8.43
CA GLN A 159 -9.81 5.04 -7.78
C GLN A 159 -9.31 5.37 -6.36
N LEU A 160 -9.10 4.34 -5.52
CA LEU A 160 -8.55 4.52 -4.18
C LEU A 160 -7.18 5.22 -4.22
N SER A 161 -6.33 4.83 -5.16
CA SER A 161 -5.00 5.45 -5.32
C SER A 161 -5.11 6.95 -5.62
N LYS A 162 -6.04 7.35 -6.50
CA LYS A 162 -6.33 8.76 -6.82
C LYS A 162 -6.97 9.52 -5.66
N GLU A 163 -7.90 8.89 -4.93
CA GLU A 163 -8.50 9.44 -3.71
C GLU A 163 -7.42 9.77 -2.66
N LEU A 164 -6.35 8.97 -2.61
CA LEU A 164 -5.19 9.19 -1.75
C LEU A 164 -4.09 10.08 -2.37
N GLY A 165 -4.40 10.78 -3.46
CA GLY A 165 -3.54 11.80 -4.06
C GLY A 165 -2.42 11.26 -4.96
N LEU A 166 -2.47 10.00 -5.36
CA LEU A 166 -1.51 9.42 -6.31
C LEU A 166 -1.92 9.72 -7.75
N THR A 167 -0.95 10.00 -8.61
CA THR A 167 -1.20 10.25 -10.04
C THR A 167 -1.21 8.95 -10.85
N ASP A 168 -1.67 8.98 -12.10
CA ASP A 168 -1.66 7.81 -12.99
C ASP A 168 -0.25 7.25 -13.21
N GLU A 169 0.79 8.10 -13.22
CA GLU A 169 2.19 7.70 -13.37
C GLU A 169 2.77 7.03 -12.11
N GLU A 170 2.07 7.19 -10.99
CA GLU A 170 2.39 6.62 -9.69
C GLU A 170 1.60 5.33 -9.41
N ILE A 171 0.85 4.82 -10.39
CA ILE A 171 0.06 3.58 -10.32
C ILE A 171 0.64 2.55 -11.30
N SER A 172 0.81 1.30 -10.87
CA SER A 172 1.30 0.24 -11.74
C SER A 172 0.60 -1.09 -11.47
N ILE A 173 0.12 -1.73 -12.53
CA ILE A 173 -0.28 -3.13 -12.52
C ILE A 173 0.97 -3.97 -12.76
N LEU A 174 1.20 -4.93 -11.88
CA LEU A 174 2.45 -5.70 -11.85
C LEU A 174 2.33 -6.93 -12.76
N PRO A 175 3.22 -7.09 -13.75
CA PRO A 175 3.19 -8.25 -14.64
C PRO A 175 3.54 -9.54 -13.91
N GLU A 176 3.04 -10.67 -14.40
CA GLU A 176 3.46 -11.99 -13.92
C GLU A 176 4.94 -12.25 -14.24
N THR A 177 5.64 -12.97 -13.35
CA THR A 177 7.01 -13.42 -13.61
C THR A 177 7.04 -14.29 -14.86
N GLY A 178 7.75 -13.84 -15.91
CA GLY A 178 7.92 -14.58 -17.16
C GLY A 178 7.11 -14.06 -18.35
N GLU A 179 6.16 -13.14 -18.14
CA GLU A 179 5.64 -12.33 -19.23
C GLU A 179 6.69 -11.26 -19.55
N LYS A 180 7.47 -11.51 -20.61
CA LYS A 180 8.28 -10.45 -21.23
C LYS A 180 7.36 -9.28 -21.52
N LEU A 181 7.83 -8.07 -21.25
CA LEU A 181 7.32 -6.84 -21.87
C LEU A 181 7.53 -6.98 -23.39
N GLU A 182 6.69 -7.77 -24.06
CA GLU A 182 6.60 -7.78 -25.50
C GLU A 182 5.91 -6.48 -25.91
N GLY A 183 6.68 -5.58 -26.52
CA GLY A 183 6.12 -4.43 -27.21
C GLY A 183 6.86 -3.11 -27.03
N GLN A 184 8.19 -3.09 -27.19
CA GLN A 184 8.89 -1.94 -27.77
C GLN A 184 10.02 -2.45 -28.66
N GLY A 185 9.64 -2.85 -29.88
CA GLY A 185 10.54 -2.96 -31.03
C GLY A 185 10.20 -1.85 -32.01
#